data_AF-A0A931P5P4-F1
#
_entry.id   AF-A0A931P5P4-F1
#
_cell.length_a   1.000
_cell.length_b   1.000
_cell.length_c   1.000
_cell.angle_alpha   90.00
_cell.angle_beta   90.00
_cell.angle_gamma   90.00
#
_symmetry.space_group_name_H-M   'P 1'
#
loop_
_entity.id
_entity.type
_entity.pdbx_description
1 polymer ?
#
loop_
_entity_poly.entity_id
_entity_poly.type
_entity_poly.pdbx_seq_one_letter_code
_entity_poly.pdbx_strand_id
1 'polypeptide(L)'
;MSKLADHPGKSHDSEPQPFTGSGRKFVVGLTILILMIWGALYLGFRAWKAGYEGRAAAGRISAARIRPLVNARPPGVEIWEWEDTVDHAEAMLIALTGSNLLSVDQIQELSARIDKLTEEAQRDPSRSAELLRAFWDEVSKRAGPVSEIYGRPKTLRSGAG
;
A
#
# COMPACT_ATOMS: atom_id res chain seq x y z
N MET A 1 20.21 62.86 79.26
CA MET A 1 19.88 61.51 79.77
C MET A 1 18.98 60.83 78.74
N SER A 2 19.43 59.69 78.19
CA SER A 2 18.71 58.54 77.64
C SER A 2 17.44 58.78 76.80
N LYS A 3 17.24 58.24 75.60
CA LYS A 3 17.66 56.92 75.10
C LYS A 3 17.44 56.92 73.58
N LEU A 4 18.54 56.72 72.85
CA LEU A 4 18.54 56.28 71.45
C LEU A 4 17.88 54.89 71.41
N ALA A 5 16.80 54.72 70.65
CA ALA A 5 16.26 53.41 70.30
C ALA A 5 16.40 53.22 68.80
N ASP A 6 17.58 52.70 68.47
CA ASP A 6 17.94 51.99 67.27
C ASP A 6 17.00 50.79 67.09
N HIS A 7 16.29 50.71 65.96
CA HIS A 7 15.72 49.45 65.50
C HIS A 7 15.98 49.27 64.00
N PRO A 8 16.88 48.33 63.64
CA PRO A 8 17.36 48.13 62.29
C PRO A 8 16.31 47.51 61.37
N GLY A 9 16.40 47.89 60.09
CA GLY A 9 15.59 47.39 59.01
C GLY A 9 15.60 45.87 58.93
N LYS A 10 14.41 45.28 58.89
CA LYS A 10 14.20 43.92 58.43
C LYS A 10 14.36 43.91 56.91
N SER A 11 15.57 43.68 56.41
CA SER A 11 15.77 43.12 55.08
C SER A 11 15.09 41.76 55.08
N HIS A 12 13.91 41.69 54.46
CA HIS A 12 13.31 40.43 54.08
C HIS A 12 14.20 39.84 52.97
N ASP A 13 15.27 39.18 53.39
CA ASP A 13 16.05 38.28 52.56
C ASP A 13 15.11 37.17 52.12
N SER A 14 14.51 37.37 50.95
CA SER A 14 13.70 36.38 50.29
C SER A 14 14.66 35.36 49.72
N GLU A 15 15.06 34.38 50.54
CA GLU A 15 15.74 33.20 50.05
C GLU A 15 14.87 32.59 48.94
N PRO A 16 15.38 32.45 47.70
CA PRO A 16 14.64 31.76 46.66
C PRO A 16 14.48 30.30 47.11
N GLN A 17 13.24 29.94 47.45
CA GLN A 17 12.86 28.55 47.73
C GLN A 17 13.36 27.68 46.58
N PRO A 18 14.22 26.68 46.83
CA PRO A 18 14.64 25.77 45.77
C PRO A 18 13.39 25.01 45.33
N PHE A 19 13.07 25.07 44.04
CA PHE A 19 12.04 24.23 43.41
C PHE A 19 12.51 22.76 43.39
N THR A 20 12.73 22.17 44.56
CA THR A 20 13.11 20.77 44.75
C THR A 20 11.85 19.93 44.82
N GLY A 21 11.23 19.68 43.67
CA GLY A 21 10.17 18.68 43.60
C GLY A 21 9.20 18.83 42.44
N SER A 22 9.64 18.60 41.20
CA SER A 22 8.70 18.26 40.12
C SER A 22 9.36 17.69 38.86
N GLY A 23 10.62 18.05 38.58
CA GLY A 23 11.30 17.69 37.33
C GLY A 23 11.37 16.18 37.06
N ARG A 24 11.71 15.36 38.08
CA ARG A 24 11.79 13.90 37.91
C ARG A 24 10.44 13.26 37.57
N LYS A 25 9.35 13.72 38.20
CA LYS A 25 8.00 13.19 37.94
C LYS A 25 7.51 13.60 36.55
N PHE A 26 7.82 14.82 36.11
CA PHE A 26 7.53 15.29 34.76
C PHE A 26 8.28 14.47 33.69
N VAL A 27 9.58 14.26 33.86
CA VAL A 27 10.39 13.45 32.93
C VAL A 27 9.88 12.01 32.88
N VAL A 28 9.59 11.40 34.03
CA VAL A 28 9.03 10.03 34.07
C VAL A 28 7.67 9.98 33.38
N GLY A 29 6.78 10.94 33.63
CA GLY A 29 5.48 11.02 32.98
C GLY A 29 5.58 11.21 31.46
N LEU A 30 6.47 12.09 31.02
CA LEU A 30 6.73 12.34 29.60
C LEU A 30 7.30 11.11 28.89
N THR A 31 8.26 10.42 29.53
CA THR A 31 8.83 9.18 29.00
C THR A 31 7.76 8.10 28.87
N ILE A 32 6.90 7.92 29.87
CA ILE A 32 5.79 6.96 29.80
C ILE A 32 4.83 7.33 28.67
N LEU A 33 4.48 8.61 28.52
CA LEU A 33 3.60 9.08 27.45
C LEU A 33 4.20 8.82 26.07
N ILE A 34 5.48 9.14 25.87
CA ILE A 34 6.20 8.89 24.61
C ILE A 34 6.21 7.39 24.32
N LEU A 35 6.52 6.55 25.31
CA LEU A 35 6.51 5.09 25.15
C LEU A 35 5.13 4.55 24.78
N MET A 36 4.05 5.10 25.36
CA MET A 36 2.68 4.72 25.01
C MET A 36 2.34 5.11 23.57
N ILE A 37 2.68 6.33 23.15
CA ILE A 37 2.47 6.79 21.77
C ILE A 37 3.26 5.90 20.79
N TRP A 38 4.52 5.62 21.11
CA TRP A 38 5.37 4.76 20.29
C TRP A 38 4.83 3.33 20.20
N GLY A 39 4.36 2.76 21.32
CA GLY A 39 3.74 1.44 21.36
C GLY A 39 2.47 1.36 20.50
N ALA A 40 1.61 2.39 20.57
CA ALA A 40 0.41 2.47 19.76
C ALA A 40 0.74 2.57 18.26
N LEU A 41 1.69 3.43 17.88
CA LEU A 41 2.17 3.55 16.50
C LEU A 41 2.78 2.24 15.99
N TYR A 42 3.59 1.58 16.81
CA TYR A 42 4.21 0.30 16.48
C TYR A 42 3.18 -0.80 16.24
N LEU A 43 2.15 -0.90 17.10
CA LEU A 43 1.06 -1.86 16.92
C LEU A 43 0.24 -1.57 15.66
N GLY A 44 -0.09 -0.30 15.41
CA GLY A 44 -0.77 0.11 14.18
C GLY A 44 0.03 -0.25 12.93
N PHE A 45 1.34 0.03 12.95
CA PHE A 45 2.25 -0.33 11.86
C PHE A 45 2.36 -1.84 11.67
N ARG A 46 2.42 -2.62 12.76
CA ARG A 46 2.48 -4.08 12.70
C ARG A 46 1.20 -4.68 12.12
N ALA A 47 0.03 -4.20 12.55
CA ALA A 47 -1.26 -4.63 12.01
C ALA A 47 -1.38 -4.28 10.52
N TRP A 48 -0.93 -3.08 10.14
CA TRP A 48 -0.85 -2.67 8.75
C TRP A 48 0.06 -3.58 7.91
N LYS A 49 1.26 -3.91 8.42
CA LYS A 49 2.21 -4.80 7.75
C LYS A 49 1.66 -6.22 7.57
N ALA A 50 0.98 -6.78 8.57
CA ALA A 50 0.35 -8.09 8.45
C ALA A 50 -0.74 -8.10 7.36
N GLY A 51 -1.54 -7.02 7.28
CA GLY A 51 -2.50 -6.85 6.19
C GLY A 51 -1.84 -6.71 4.82
N TYR A 52 -0.68 -6.07 4.75
CA TYR A 52 0.09 -5.90 3.51
C TYR A 52 0.64 -7.24 2.99
N GLU A 53 1.21 -8.08 3.85
CA GLU A 53 1.75 -9.39 3.46
C GLU A 53 0.66 -10.32 2.91
N GLY A 54 -0.53 -10.31 3.53
CA GLY A 54 -1.69 -11.07 3.05
C GLY A 54 -2.17 -10.61 1.67
N ARG A 55 -2.26 -9.30 1.43
CA ARG A 55 -2.66 -8.74 0.13
C ARG A 55 -1.62 -8.97 -0.96
N ALA A 56 -0.33 -8.83 -0.64
CA ALA A 56 0.76 -9.09 -1.60
C ALA A 56 0.86 -10.58 -1.98
N ALA A 57 0.58 -11.50 -1.05
CA ALA A 57 0.50 -12.92 -1.34
C ALA A 57 -0.71 -13.23 -2.23
N ALA A 58 -1.91 -12.73 -1.86
CA ALA A 58 -3.12 -12.90 -2.66
C ALA A 58 -2.97 -12.31 -4.07
N GLY A 59 -2.34 -11.13 -4.17
CA GLY A 59 -2.07 -10.45 -5.44
C GLY A 59 -1.17 -11.26 -6.37
N ARG A 60 -0.07 -11.81 -5.86
CA ARG A 60 0.83 -12.68 -6.66
C ARG A 60 0.15 -13.96 -7.14
N ILE A 61 -0.65 -14.60 -6.28
CA ILE A 61 -1.43 -15.78 -6.66
C ILE A 61 -2.45 -15.43 -7.76
N SER A 62 -3.09 -14.26 -7.65
CA SER A 62 -4.07 -13.79 -8.63
C SER A 62 -3.41 -13.47 -9.97
N ALA A 63 -2.26 -12.80 -9.96
CA ALA A 63 -1.52 -12.47 -11.17
C ALA A 63 -1.04 -13.71 -11.92
N ALA A 64 -0.53 -14.72 -11.19
CA ALA A 64 -0.09 -15.99 -11.79
C ALA A 64 -1.22 -16.75 -12.53
N ARG A 65 -2.50 -16.48 -12.21
CA ARG A 65 -3.64 -17.09 -12.90
C ARG A 65 -3.80 -16.65 -14.36
N ILE A 66 -3.16 -15.55 -14.76
CA ILE A 66 -3.17 -15.14 -16.18
C ILE A 66 -2.18 -15.97 -17.01
N ARG A 67 -1.24 -16.67 -16.38
CA ARG A 67 -0.17 -17.41 -17.09
C ARG A 67 -0.68 -18.46 -18.09
N PRO A 68 -1.75 -19.24 -17.83
CA PRO A 68 -2.25 -20.20 -18.81
C PRO A 68 -2.77 -19.55 -20.10
N LEU A 69 -2.98 -18.23 -20.13
CA LEU A 69 -3.34 -17.48 -21.32
C LEU A 69 -2.26 -17.53 -22.41
N VAL A 70 -1.00 -17.78 -22.04
CA VAL A 70 0.10 -18.01 -23.01
C VAL A 70 -0.25 -19.13 -23.99
N ASN A 71 -0.96 -20.17 -23.53
CA ASN A 71 -1.37 -21.30 -24.36
C ASN A 71 -2.56 -20.97 -25.28
N ALA A 72 -3.31 -19.91 -25.00
CA ALA A 72 -4.46 -19.45 -25.77
C ALA A 72 -4.06 -18.41 -26.83
N ARG A 73 -2.96 -18.68 -27.54
CA ARG A 73 -2.38 -17.74 -28.50
C ARG A 73 -3.33 -17.50 -29.68
N PRO A 74 -3.60 -16.23 -30.05
CA PRO A 74 -4.41 -15.92 -31.20
C PRO A 74 -3.71 -16.29 -32.53
N PRO A 75 -4.46 -16.71 -33.56
CA PRO A 75 -3.91 -17.02 -34.87
C PRO A 75 -3.29 -15.77 -35.50
N GLY A 76 -2.11 -15.92 -36.11
CA GLY A 76 -1.39 -14.81 -36.73
C GLY A 76 -0.57 -13.93 -35.77
N VAL A 77 -0.56 -14.24 -34.47
CA VAL A 77 0.32 -13.58 -33.48
C VAL A 77 1.51 -14.48 -33.17
N GLU A 78 2.70 -13.88 -33.14
CA GLU A 78 3.94 -14.58 -32.80
C GLU A 78 3.96 -15.00 -31.32
N ILE A 79 4.57 -16.15 -31.01
CA ILE A 79 4.57 -16.71 -29.64
C ILE A 79 5.22 -15.74 -28.66
N TRP A 80 6.42 -15.25 -28.99
CA TRP A 80 7.18 -14.34 -28.13
C TRP A 80 6.46 -13.00 -27.91
N GLU A 81 5.70 -12.54 -28.91
CA GLU A 81 4.94 -11.30 -28.82
C GLU A 81 3.68 -11.48 -27.94
N TRP A 82 3.02 -12.63 -28.03
CA TRP A 82 1.91 -12.97 -27.14
C TRP A 82 2.37 -13.19 -25.70
N GLU A 83 3.49 -13.88 -25.49
CA GLU A 83 4.09 -14.08 -24.17
C GLU A 83 4.43 -12.75 -23.50
N ASP A 84 5.10 -11.83 -24.20
CA ASP A 84 5.42 -10.48 -23.69
C ASP A 84 4.16 -9.69 -23.29
N THR A 85 3.06 -9.92 -24.01
CA THR A 85 1.76 -9.31 -23.70
C THR A 85 1.17 -9.85 -22.40
N VAL A 86 1.24 -11.17 -22.22
CA VAL A 86 0.77 -11.82 -20.98
C VAL A 86 1.67 -11.42 -19.80
N ASP A 87 2.98 -11.32 -20.00
CA ASP A 87 3.94 -10.86 -18.99
C ASP A 87 3.63 -9.43 -18.54
N HIS A 88 3.35 -8.52 -19.48
CA HIS A 88 2.94 -7.15 -19.14
C HIS A 88 1.62 -7.11 -18.36
N ALA A 89 0.65 -7.95 -18.71
CA ALA A 89 -0.61 -8.05 -17.98
C ALA A 89 -0.41 -8.60 -16.57
N GLU A 90 0.44 -9.61 -16.40
CA GLU A 90 0.84 -10.12 -15.09
C GLU A 90 1.52 -9.03 -14.24
N ALA A 91 2.47 -8.30 -14.81
CA ALA A 91 3.18 -7.22 -14.12
C ALA A 91 2.23 -6.10 -13.66
N MET A 92 1.27 -5.68 -14.51
CA MET A 92 0.24 -4.70 -14.14
C MET A 92 -0.63 -5.22 -12.99
N LEU A 93 -1.03 -6.50 -13.00
CA LEU A 93 -1.83 -7.10 -11.94
C LEU A 93 -1.06 -7.16 -10.62
N ILE A 94 0.23 -7.50 -10.65
CA ILE A 94 1.11 -7.45 -9.46
C ILE A 94 1.17 -6.03 -8.91
N ALA A 95 1.34 -5.04 -9.77
CA ALA A 95 1.40 -3.64 -9.36
C ALA A 95 0.08 -3.14 -8.75
N LEU A 96 -1.04 -3.44 -9.42
CA LEU A 96 -2.37 -3.06 -8.95
C LEU A 96 -2.69 -3.71 -7.60
N THR A 97 -2.44 -5.01 -7.45
CA THR A 97 -2.70 -5.72 -6.19
C THR A 97 -1.73 -5.31 -5.08
N GLY A 98 -0.49 -4.93 -5.42
CA GLY A 98 0.50 -4.38 -4.51
C GLY A 98 0.27 -2.92 -4.09
N SER A 99 -0.46 -2.14 -4.90
CA SER A 99 -0.72 -0.71 -4.66
C SER A 99 -1.67 -0.44 -3.48
N ASN A 100 -2.22 -1.48 -2.85
CA ASN A 100 -3.20 -1.40 -1.78
C ASN A 100 -4.52 -0.67 -2.17
N LEU A 101 -4.76 -0.49 -3.47
CA LEU A 101 -6.00 0.08 -4.02
C LEU A 101 -7.16 -0.92 -4.02
N LEU A 102 -6.86 -2.22 -3.94
CA LEU A 102 -7.85 -3.28 -3.91
C LEU A 102 -7.99 -3.91 -2.52
N SER A 103 -9.22 -4.12 -2.07
CA SER A 103 -9.54 -4.96 -0.93
C SER A 103 -9.30 -6.45 -1.26
N VAL A 104 -9.23 -7.30 -0.24
CA VAL A 104 -9.08 -8.75 -0.44
C VAL A 104 -10.22 -9.32 -1.28
N ASP A 105 -11.46 -8.88 -1.04
CA ASP A 105 -12.63 -9.32 -1.81
C ASP A 105 -12.54 -8.89 -3.28
N GLN A 106 -12.04 -7.67 -3.55
CA GLN A 106 -11.81 -7.19 -4.91
C GLN A 106 -10.71 -7.99 -5.62
N ILE A 107 -9.67 -8.42 -4.90
CA ILE A 107 -8.62 -9.31 -5.45
C ILE A 107 -9.19 -10.70 -5.79
N GLN A 108 -10.09 -11.23 -4.96
CA GLN A 108 -10.77 -12.51 -5.23
C GLN A 108 -11.71 -12.40 -6.43
N GLU A 109 -12.50 -11.32 -6.53
CA GLU A 109 -13.35 -11.05 -7.70
C GLU A 109 -12.50 -10.95 -8.98
N LEU A 110 -11.37 -10.23 -8.91
CA LEU A 110 -10.43 -10.11 -10.03
C LEU A 110 -9.85 -11.47 -10.42
N SER A 111 -9.50 -12.32 -9.45
CA SER A 111 -9.03 -13.69 -9.70
C SER A 111 -10.05 -14.53 -10.46
N ALA A 112 -11.32 -14.53 -10.01
CA ALA A 112 -12.38 -15.28 -10.67
C ALA A 112 -12.65 -14.78 -12.10
N ARG A 113 -12.48 -13.48 -12.34
CA ARG A 113 -12.57 -12.91 -13.69
C ARG A 113 -11.41 -13.34 -14.58
N ILE A 114 -10.19 -13.41 -14.06
CA ILE A 114 -9.02 -13.91 -14.80
C ILE A 114 -9.21 -15.38 -15.17
N ASP A 115 -9.73 -16.21 -14.25
CA ASP A 115 -10.03 -17.61 -14.55
C ASP A 115 -11.03 -17.73 -15.70
N LYS A 116 -12.14 -16.98 -15.62
CA LYS A 116 -13.17 -16.96 -16.67
C LYS A 116 -12.62 -16.51 -18.02
N LEU A 117 -11.81 -15.44 -18.04
CA LEU A 117 -11.16 -14.96 -19.25
C LEU A 117 -10.24 -16.04 -19.85
N THR A 118 -9.47 -16.71 -19.00
CA THR A 118 -8.52 -17.75 -19.42
C THR A 118 -9.25 -18.95 -20.01
N GLU A 119 -10.35 -19.37 -19.39
CA GLU A 119 -11.22 -20.43 -19.93
C GLU A 119 -11.83 -20.04 -21.28
N GLU A 120 -12.35 -18.81 -21.41
CA GLU A 120 -12.94 -18.32 -22.66
C GLU A 120 -11.90 -18.24 -23.78
N ALA A 121 -10.71 -17.73 -23.48
CA ALA A 121 -9.61 -17.65 -24.43
C ALA A 121 -9.09 -19.03 -24.85
N GLN A 122 -9.08 -20.02 -23.95
CA GLN A 122 -8.71 -21.39 -24.30
C GLN A 122 -9.76 -22.07 -25.19
N ARG A 123 -11.05 -21.77 -24.99
CA ARG A 123 -12.13 -22.29 -25.86
C ARG A 123 -12.09 -21.67 -27.26
N ASP A 124 -11.74 -20.39 -27.34
CA ASP A 124 -11.65 -19.66 -28.61
C ASP A 124 -10.39 -18.77 -28.65
N PRO A 125 -9.24 -19.34 -29.06
CA PRO A 125 -7.99 -18.59 -29.16
C PRO A 125 -8.07 -17.41 -30.12
N SER A 126 -8.98 -17.40 -31.10
CA SER A 126 -9.14 -16.28 -32.02
C SER A 126 -9.60 -14.99 -31.34
N ARG A 127 -10.28 -15.12 -30.19
CA ARG A 127 -10.79 -13.99 -29.39
C ARG A 127 -9.89 -13.61 -28.22
N SER A 128 -8.80 -14.33 -27.96
CA SER A 128 -7.98 -14.11 -26.76
C SER A 128 -7.39 -12.70 -26.69
N ALA A 129 -6.96 -12.12 -27.82
CA ALA A 129 -6.48 -10.75 -27.90
C ALA A 129 -7.58 -9.72 -27.57
N GLU A 130 -8.81 -9.93 -28.04
CA GLU A 130 -9.97 -9.07 -27.75
C GLU A 130 -10.35 -9.14 -26.26
N LEU A 131 -10.44 -10.35 -25.72
CA LEU A 131 -10.76 -10.60 -24.31
C LEU A 131 -9.72 -9.95 -23.39
N LEU A 132 -8.42 -10.16 -23.68
CA LEU A 132 -7.34 -9.56 -22.90
C LEU A 132 -7.34 -8.03 -23.01
N ARG A 133 -7.65 -7.48 -24.18
CA ARG A 133 -7.80 -6.03 -24.39
C ARG A 133 -8.93 -5.45 -23.53
N ALA A 134 -10.11 -6.09 -23.55
CA ALA A 134 -11.26 -5.65 -22.77
C ALA A 134 -10.98 -5.71 -21.27
N PHE A 135 -10.33 -6.79 -20.81
CA PHE A 135 -9.89 -6.94 -19.43
C PHE A 135 -8.87 -5.85 -19.04
N TRP A 136 -7.87 -5.60 -19.88
CA TRP A 136 -6.88 -4.54 -19.65
C TRP A 136 -7.55 -3.17 -19.48
N ASP A 137 -8.54 -2.85 -20.31
CA ASP A 137 -9.24 -1.55 -20.24
C ASP A 137 -10.08 -1.41 -18.97
N GLU A 138 -10.74 -2.49 -18.54
CA GLU A 138 -11.45 -2.50 -17.26
C GLU A 138 -10.48 -2.30 -16.09
N VAL A 139 -9.39 -3.07 -16.08
CA VAL A 139 -8.39 -3.01 -15.02
C VAL A 139 -7.70 -1.64 -14.98
N SER A 140 -7.37 -1.07 -16.15
CA SER A 140 -6.77 0.26 -16.25
C SER A 140 -7.69 1.35 -15.72
N LYS A 141 -9.00 1.28 -16.02
CA LYS A 141 -9.99 2.21 -15.46
C LYS A 141 -10.06 2.14 -13.94
N ARG A 142 -9.91 0.96 -13.34
CA ARG A 142 -9.86 0.78 -11.88
C ARG A 142 -8.52 1.19 -11.27
N ALA A 143 -7.41 0.96 -11.98
CA ALA A 143 -6.05 1.22 -11.51
C ALA A 143 -5.67 2.71 -11.52
N GLY A 144 -6.38 3.55 -12.29
CA GLY A 144 -6.11 4.98 -12.37
C GLY A 144 -4.65 5.25 -12.80
N PRO A 145 -3.91 6.15 -12.11
CA PRO A 145 -2.55 6.52 -12.49
C PRO A 145 -1.56 5.35 -12.53
N VAL A 146 -1.82 4.26 -11.80
CA VAL A 146 -0.95 3.07 -11.82
C VAL A 146 -0.86 2.47 -13.22
N SER A 147 -1.94 2.53 -14.01
CA SER A 147 -1.96 2.00 -15.38
C SER A 147 -1.06 2.78 -16.35
N GLU A 148 -0.81 4.07 -16.08
CA GLU A 148 0.02 4.93 -16.92
C GLU A 148 1.50 4.53 -16.86
N ILE A 149 1.94 3.98 -15.73
CA ILE A 149 3.33 3.55 -15.50
C ILE A 149 3.67 2.31 -16.35
N TYR A 150 2.70 1.39 -16.52
CA TYR A 150 2.92 0.13 -17.22
C TYR A 150 2.63 0.22 -18.72
N GLY A 151 1.75 1.13 -19.13
CA GLY A 151 1.43 1.35 -20.54
C GLY A 151 0.74 0.16 -21.21
N ARG A 152 0.02 0.41 -22.32
CA ARG A 152 -0.67 -0.67 -23.04
C ARG A 152 0.32 -1.50 -23.88
N PRO A 153 0.30 -2.84 -23.80
CA PRO A 153 1.10 -3.72 -24.65
C PRO A 153 0.88 -3.44 -26.15
N LYS A 154 1.94 -3.58 -26.95
CA LYS A 154 1.92 -3.24 -28.38
C LYS A 154 0.90 -4.05 -29.19
N THR A 155 0.78 -5.35 -28.90
CA THR A 155 -0.22 -6.26 -29.48
C THR A 155 -1.65 -5.79 -29.29
N LEU A 156 -1.95 -5.23 -28.12
CA LEU A 156 -3.28 -4.74 -27.79
C LEU A 156 -3.58 -3.38 -28.44
N ARG A 157 -2.54 -2.68 -28.92
CA ARG A 157 -2.68 -1.38 -29.61
C ARG A 157 -3.10 -1.53 -31.07
N SER A 158 -2.78 -2.64 -31.74
CA SER A 158 -2.90 -2.77 -33.21
C SER A 158 -4.27 -3.25 -33.73
N GLY A 159 -5.31 -3.31 -32.89
CA GLY A 159 -6.67 -3.73 -33.29
C GLY A 159 -7.52 -2.67 -34.00
N ALA A 160 -6.90 -1.61 -34.54
CA ALA A 160 -7.56 -0.60 -35.35
C ALA A 160 -7.02 -0.69 -36.78
N GLY A 161 -7.51 -1.69 -37.51
CA GLY A 161 -7.23 -1.94 -38.92
C GLY A 161 -8.31 -2.83 -39.49
#